data_AF-A0A1N7LTR3-F1
#
_entry.id   AF-A0A1N7LTR3-F1
#
_cell.length_a   1.000
_cell.length_b   1.000
_cell.length_c   1.000
_cell.angle_alpha   90.00
_cell.angle_beta   90.00
_cell.angle_gamma   90.00
#
_symmetry.space_group_name_H-M   'P 1'
#
loop_
_entity.id
_entity.type
_entity.pdbx_description
1 polymer ?
#
loop_
_entity_poly.entity_id
_entity_poly.type
_entity_poly.pdbx_seq_one_letter_code
_entity_poly.pdbx_strand_id
1 'polypeptide(L)' 'MTEPLIPFRDLPPARQAELRAAHARAESTAAGTCSMEIKIARFAAFLAPHGVSFTEADLPGRRTRPDRIG' A
#
# COMPACT_ATOMS: atom_id res chain seq x y z
N MET A 1 1.54 2.53 22.21
CA MET A 1 2.49 3.29 21.35
C MET A 1 2.36 2.70 19.97
N THR A 2 1.66 3.37 19.05
CA THR A 2 1.56 2.89 17.66
C THR A 2 2.89 3.22 16.99
N GLU A 3 3.66 2.20 16.64
CA GLU A 3 4.90 2.39 15.88
C GLU A 3 4.59 3.15 14.58
N PRO A 4 5.43 4.12 14.17
CA PRO A 4 5.19 4.87 12.95
C PRO A 4 5.26 3.91 11.76
N LEU A 5 4.11 3.61 11.17
CA LEU A 5 4.02 2.77 9.98
C LEU A 5 4.75 3.44 8.82
N ILE A 6 5.58 2.67 8.12
CA ILE A 6 6.31 3.17 6.95
C ILE A 6 5.33 3.25 5.78
N PRO A 7 5.19 4.39 5.08
CA PRO A 7 4.37 4.46 3.88
C PRO A 7 4.88 3.49 2.81
N PHE A 8 3.97 2.80 2.12
CA PHE A 8 4.35 1.81 1.12
C PHE A 8 5.26 2.38 0.02
N ARG A 9 5.02 3.62 -0.43
CA ARG A 9 5.88 4.32 -1.40
C ARG A 9 7.31 4.57 -0.93
N ASP A 10 7.51 4.66 0.38
CA ASP A 10 8.81 4.89 1.01
C ASP A 10 9.58 3.58 1.25
N LEU A 11 8.95 2.42 0.99
CA LEU A 11 9.63 1.12 1.04
C LEU A 11 10.59 0.94 -0.15
N PRO A 12 11.68 0.17 0.03
CA PRO A 12 12.52 -0.25 -1.09
C PRO A 12 11.70 -0.95 -2.19
N PRO A 13 12.04 -0.76 -3.48
CA PRO A 13 11.28 -1.33 -4.59
C PRO A 13 11.21 -2.86 -4.55
N ALA A 14 12.26 -3.51 -4.05
CA ALA A 14 12.25 -4.96 -3.81
C ALA A 14 11.14 -5.36 -2.81
N ARG A 15 11.02 -4.63 -1.70
CA ARG A 15 10.02 -4.91 -0.67
C ARG A 15 8.59 -4.62 -1.15
N GLN A 16 8.41 -3.55 -1.94
CA GLN A 16 7.13 -3.27 -2.59
C GLN A 16 6.71 -4.38 -3.55
N ALA A 17 7.65 -4.97 -4.29
CA ALA A 17 7.38 -6.07 -5.21
C ALA A 17 6.98 -7.35 -4.46
N GLU A 18 7.69 -7.69 -3.37
CA GLU A 18 7.35 -8.83 -2.52
C GLU A 18 5.93 -8.73 -1.96
N LEU A 19 5.58 -7.57 -1.39
CA LEU A 19 4.27 -7.34 -0.77
C LEU A 19 3.14 -7.36 -1.79
N ARG A 20 3.36 -6.80 -2.99
CA ARG A 20 2.39 -6.88 -4.10
C ARG A 20 2.19 -8.33 -4.57
N ALA A 21 3.27 -9.10 -4.71
CA ALA A 21 3.19 -10.50 -5.11
C ALA A 21 2.45 -11.35 -4.06
N ALA A 22 2.72 -11.11 -2.76
CA ALA A 22 2.05 -11.79 -1.66
C ALA A 22 0.55 -11.43 -1.62
N HIS A 23 0.20 -10.15 -1.77
CA HIS A 23 -1.18 -9.72 -1.83
C HIS A 23 -1.93 -10.27 -3.06
N ALA A 24 -1.30 -10.31 -4.24
CA ALA A 24 -1.90 -10.88 -5.44
C ALA A 24 -2.23 -12.37 -5.28
N ARG A 25 -1.38 -13.13 -4.57
CA ARG A 25 -1.66 -14.53 -4.22
C ARG A 25 -2.85 -14.66 -3.26
N ALA A 26 -2.98 -13.74 -2.31
CA ALA A 26 -4.09 -13.71 -1.35
C ALA A 26 -5.42 -13.26 -1.99
N GLU A 27 -5.41 -12.29 -2.90
CA GLU A 27 -6.60 -11.81 -3.61
C GLU A 27 -7.05 -12.73 -4.74
N SER A 28 -6.20 -13.63 -5.24
CA SER A 28 -6.57 -14.63 -6.26
C SER A 28 -7.73 -15.54 -5.82
N THR A 29 -8.06 -15.56 -4.53
CA THR A 29 -9.20 -16.32 -3.96
C THR A 29 -10.43 -15.44 -3.69
N ALA A 30 -10.35 -14.12 -3.81
CA ALA A 30 -11.43 -13.20 -3.47
C ALA A 30 -12.32 -12.90 -4.69
N ALA A 31 -13.51 -13.51 -4.71
CA ALA A 31 -14.50 -13.31 -5.77
C ALA A 31 -15.06 -11.88 -5.77
N GLY A 32 -14.89 -11.21 -6.93
CA GLY A 32 -15.63 -10.07 -7.47
C GLY A 32 -16.44 -9.17 -6.53
N THR A 33 -15.87 -8.02 -6.14
CA THR A 33 -16.65 -6.81 -5.83
C THR A 33 -15.72 -5.60 -6.02
N CYS A 34 -15.77 -4.99 -7.21
CA CYS A 34 -14.80 -4.00 -7.68
C CYS A 34 -15.18 -2.58 -7.25
N SER A 35 -14.92 -2.22 -6.00
CA SER A 35 -14.64 -0.81 -5.69
C SER A 35 -13.16 -0.64 -5.36
N MET A 36 -12.56 0.43 -5.90
CA MET A 36 -11.15 0.77 -5.68
C MET A 36 -10.87 0.96 -4.18
N GLU A 37 -11.80 1.60 -3.46
CA GLU A 37 -11.72 1.83 -2.01
C GLU A 37 -11.62 0.51 -1.23
N ILE A 38 -12.38 -0.51 -1.64
CA ILE A 38 -12.33 -1.84 -1.01
C ILE A 38 -10.96 -2.48 -1.24
N LYS A 39 -10.38 -2.34 -2.44
CA LYS A 39 -9.03 -2.85 -2.73
C LYS A 39 -7.97 -2.14 -1.89
N ILE A 40 -8.08 -0.82 -1.75
CA ILE A 40 -7.18 -0.01 -0.92
C ILE A 40 -7.29 -0.46 0.55
N ALA A 41 -8.50 -0.58 1.09
CA ALA A 41 -8.72 -1.01 2.47
C ALA A 41 -8.19 -2.43 2.74
N ARG A 42 -8.42 -3.37 1.81
CA ARG A 42 -7.88 -4.74 1.91
C ARG A 42 -6.37 -4.76 1.88
N PHE A 43 -5.76 -3.99 0.96
CA PHE A 43 -4.30 -3.92 0.88
C PHE A 43 -3.70 -3.25 2.11
N ALA A 44 -4.31 -2.17 2.62
CA ALA A 44 -3.90 -1.53 3.86
C ALA A 44 -4.00 -2.47 5.06
N ALA A 45 -5.09 -3.24 5.18
CA ALA A 45 -5.25 -4.23 6.23
C ALA A 45 -4.22 -5.37 6.15
N PHE A 46 -3.86 -5.79 4.93
CA PHE A 46 -2.78 -6.76 4.71
C PHE A 46 -1.40 -6.21 5.11
N LEU A 47 -1.17 -4.91 4.94
CA LEU A 47 0.11 -4.24 5.20
C LEU A 47 0.31 -3.80 6.66
N ALA A 48 -0.77 -3.53 7.39
CA ALA A 48 -0.73 -3.16 8.80
C ALA A 48 0.13 -4.10 9.69
N PRO A 49 0.02 -5.45 9.60
CA PRO A 49 0.88 -6.34 10.39
C PRO A 49 2.35 -6.33 9.95
N HIS A 50 2.67 -5.82 8.76
CA HIS A 50 4.05 -5.64 8.29
C HIS A 50 4.66 -4.30 8.71
N GLY A 51 3.95 -3.49 9.50
CA GLY A 51 4.40 -2.15 9.87
C GLY A 51 4.32 -1.15 8.72
N VAL A 52 3.48 -1.41 7.71
CA VAL A 52 3.38 -0.62 6.49
C VAL A 52 2.00 0.01 6.38
N SER A 53 1.96 1.30 6.01
CA SER A 53 0.72 2.01 5.73
C SER A 53 0.52 2.17 4.22
N PHE A 54 -0.71 1.93 3.74
CA PHE A 54 -1.09 2.18 2.36
C PHE A 54 -2.41 2.95 2.32
N THR A 55 -2.43 4.02 1.53
CA THR A 55 -3.60 4.90 1.37
C THR A 55 -3.69 5.34 -0.09
N GLU A 56 -4.76 6.03 -0.46
CA GLU A 56 -4.90 6.62 -1.80
C GLU A 56 -3.75 7.57 -2.19
N ALA A 57 -3.08 8.18 -1.21
CA ALA A 57 -1.91 9.03 -1.45
C ALA A 57 -0.66 8.25 -1.93
N ASP A 58 -0.72 6.93 -1.87
CA ASP A 58 0.32 6.01 -2.33
C ASP A 58 0.05 5.51 -3.77
N LEU A 59 -1.14 5.81 -4.33
CA LEU A 59 -1.47 5.42 -5.69
C LEU A 59 -0.62 6.17 -6.73
N PRO A 60 -0.12 5.48 -7.76
CA PRO A 60 0.64 6.09 -8.84
C PRO A 60 -0.29 7.00 -9.66
N GLY A 61 -0.24 8.29 -9.35
CA GLY A 61 -1.12 9.32 -9.92
C GLY A 61 -1.22 10.55 -9.03
N ARG A 62 -1.07 10.39 -7.71
CA ARG A 62 -1.02 11.50 -6.77
C ARG A 62 0.42 11.85 -6.41
N ARG A 63 1.19 12.31 -7.42
CA ARG A 63 2.47 12.98 -7.18
C ARG A 63 2.19 14.35 -6.55
N THR A 64 1.86 14.40 -5.26
CA THR A 64 2.27 15.57 -4.47
C THR A 64 3.78 15.47 -4.34
N ARG A 65 4.48 16.02 -5.35
CA ARG A 65 5.88 16.38 -5.29
C ARG A 65 6.05 17.16 -3.97
N PRO A 66 6.78 16.67 -2.95
CA PRO A 66 7.22 17.58 -1.93
C PRO A 66 8.21 18.48 -2.65
N ASP A 67 7.78 19.72 -2.84
CA ASP A 67 8.65 20.78 -3.30
C ASP A 67 9.79 20.86 -2.28
N ARG A 68 10.94 20.30 -2.64
CA ARG A 68 12.21 20.62 -1.99
C ARG A 68 12.50 22.06 -2.38
N ILE A 69 12.12 22.99 -1.51
CA ILE A 69 12.67 24.33 -1.51
C ILE A 69 13.47 24.48 -0.23
N GLY A 70 14.78 24.52 -0.43
CA GLY A 70 15.73 25.06 0.53
C GLY A 70 15.83 26.57 0.41
#